data_AF-A0AAU9QGP1-F1
#
_entry.id   AF-A0AAU9QGP1-F1
#
_cell.length_a   1.000
_cell.length_b   1.000
_cell.length_c   1.000
_cell.angle_alpha   90.00
_cell.angle_beta   90.00
_cell.angle_gamma   90.00
#
_symmetry.space_group_name_H-M   'P 1'
#
loop_
_entity.id
_entity.type
_entity.pdbx_description
1 polymer ?
#
loop_
_entity_poly.entity_id
_entity_poly.type
_entity_poly.pdbx_seq_one_letter_code
_entity_poly.pdbx_strand_id
1 'polypeptide(L)'
;MARNERIFHAILFELFALAMIIPAASLVTGKGSSDLAVVGIGLSLYTVVWNYIYNLYFDKWFGSNREERGLMVRIGHTVGFEGGLIFITIPVIAWFLQITLLQALALEAGFLIFFLFYATGFNWVYDKVKPYGKMKKLIAQ
;
A
#
# COMPACT_ATOMS: atom_id res chain seq x y z
N MET A 1 -1.76 21.31 2.79
CA MET A 1 -1.10 20.71 3.98
C MET A 1 0.35 21.15 4.06
N ALA A 2 0.74 21.70 5.20
CA ALA A 2 2.14 22.02 5.52
C ALA A 2 2.98 20.73 5.67
N ARG A 3 4.31 20.80 5.51
CA ARG A 3 5.19 19.61 5.57
C ARG A 3 4.96 18.76 6.83
N ASN A 4 4.83 19.40 7.98
CA ASN A 4 4.63 18.72 9.27
C ASN A 4 3.26 18.03 9.38
N GLU A 5 2.23 18.61 8.77
CA GLU A 5 0.88 18.02 8.71
C GLU A 5 0.87 16.77 7.83
N ARG A 6 1.62 16.79 6.71
CA ARG A 6 1.78 15.63 5.83
C ARG A 6 2.50 14.47 6.53
N ILE A 7 3.54 14.78 7.30
CA ILE A 7 4.28 13.77 8.09
C ILE A 7 3.37 13.21 9.19
N PHE A 8 2.65 14.06 9.93
CA PHE A 8 1.72 13.62 10.96
C PHE A 8 0.59 12.74 10.40
N HIS A 9 0.01 13.13 9.27
CA HIS A 9 -0.97 12.34 8.53
C HIS A 9 -0.43 10.97 8.17
N ALA A 10 0.75 10.92 7.53
CA ALA A 10 1.38 9.67 7.09
C ALA A 10 1.69 8.73 8.26
N ILE A 11 2.21 9.26 9.37
CA ILE A 11 2.49 8.46 10.57
C ILE A 11 1.21 7.89 11.16
N LEU A 12 0.15 8.70 11.32
CA LEU A 12 -1.12 8.21 11.84
C LEU A 12 -1.74 7.16 10.93
N PHE A 13 -1.73 7.41 9.61
CA PHE A 13 -2.21 6.46 8.62
C PHE A 13 -1.52 5.11 8.77
N GLU A 14 -0.18 5.10 8.78
CA GLU A 14 0.58 3.87 8.88
C GLU A 14 0.33 3.15 10.20
N LEU A 15 0.29 3.88 11.32
CA LEU A 15 0.14 3.30 12.65
C LEU A 15 -1.22 2.63 12.83
N PHE A 16 -2.30 3.27 12.38
CA PHE A 16 -3.64 2.67 12.41
C PHE A 16 -3.77 1.48 11.45
N ALA A 17 -3.19 1.58 10.24
CA ALA A 17 -3.18 0.47 9.29
C ALA A 17 -2.50 -0.76 9.89
N LEU A 18 -1.28 -0.61 10.42
CA LEU A 18 -0.51 -1.70 11.02
C LEU A 18 -1.21 -2.29 12.25
N ALA A 19 -1.82 -1.45 13.10
CA ALA A 19 -2.56 -1.90 14.28
C ALA A 19 -3.76 -2.81 13.93
N MET A 20 -4.35 -2.66 12.74
CA MET A 20 -5.46 -3.50 12.28
C MET A 20 -4.98 -4.69 11.45
N ILE A 21 -4.05 -4.48 10.51
CA ILE A 21 -3.57 -5.50 9.57
C ILE A 21 -2.79 -6.59 10.29
N ILE A 22 -1.88 -6.24 11.20
CA ILE A 22 -0.96 -7.22 11.79
C ILE A 22 -1.73 -8.29 12.58
N PRO A 23 -2.68 -7.94 13.48
CA PRO A 23 -3.49 -8.95 14.16
C PRO A 23 -4.34 -9.78 13.20
N ALA A 24 -5.00 -9.13 12.23
CA ALA A 24 -5.85 -9.82 11.27
C ALA A 24 -5.06 -10.84 10.43
N ALA A 25 -3.90 -10.43 9.90
CA ALA A 25 -3.00 -11.29 9.15
C ALA A 25 -2.43 -12.42 10.03
N SER A 26 -2.12 -12.14 11.30
CA SER A 26 -1.64 -13.16 12.24
C SER A 26 -2.69 -14.23 12.52
N LEU A 27 -3.96 -13.85 12.67
CA LEU A 27 -5.07 -14.80 12.84
C LEU A 27 -5.29 -15.68 11.61
N VAL A 28 -5.15 -15.11 10.41
CA VAL A 28 -5.34 -15.85 9.14
C VAL A 28 -4.18 -16.79 8.83
N THR A 29 -2.95 -16.33 9.06
CA THR A 29 -1.73 -17.07 8.68
C THR A 29 -1.15 -17.93 9.81
N GLY A 30 -1.55 -17.68 11.06
CA GLY A 30 -0.94 -18.27 12.26
C GLY A 30 0.51 -17.81 12.50
N LYS A 31 0.98 -16.77 11.80
CA LYS A 31 2.38 -16.30 11.86
C LYS A 31 2.58 -15.21 12.90
N GLY A 32 3.82 -15.09 13.36
CA GLY A 32 4.21 -14.07 14.33
C GLY A 32 4.09 -12.66 13.76
N SER A 33 3.72 -11.71 14.62
CA SER A 33 3.59 -10.29 14.23
C SER A 33 4.88 -9.69 13.67
N SER A 34 6.05 -10.18 14.11
CA SER A 34 7.37 -9.78 13.59
C SER A 34 7.52 -10.16 12.11
N ASP A 35 7.16 -11.38 11.73
CA ASP A 35 7.34 -11.89 10.37
C ASP A 35 6.43 -11.13 9.41
N LEU A 36 5.20 -10.85 9.84
CA LEU A 36 4.23 -10.05 9.08
C LEU A 36 4.68 -8.60 8.93
N ALA A 37 5.30 -8.00 9.95
CA ALA A 37 5.88 -6.67 9.85
C ALA A 37 7.05 -6.64 8.85
N VAL A 38 7.92 -7.65 8.86
CA VAL A 38 9.02 -7.77 7.89
C VAL A 38 8.48 -7.90 6.46
N VAL A 39 7.46 -8.74 6.25
CA VAL A 39 6.78 -8.86 4.96
C VAL A 39 6.20 -7.52 4.53
N GLY A 40 5.45 -6.83 5.40
CA GLY A 40 4.85 -5.52 5.07
C GLY A 40 5.88 -4.47 4.67
N ILE A 41 6.98 -4.36 5.41
CA ILE A 41 8.08 -3.44 5.08
C ILE A 41 8.73 -3.82 3.75
N GLY A 42 9.03 -5.11 3.54
CA GLY A 42 9.64 -5.61 2.31
C GLY A 42 8.77 -5.36 1.09
N LEU A 43 7.47 -5.63 1.19
CA LEU A 43 6.49 -5.37 0.13
C LEU A 43 6.35 -3.88 -0.18
N SER A 44 6.32 -3.02 0.85
CA SER A 44 6.28 -1.57 0.67
C SER A 44 7.49 -1.05 -0.11
N LEU A 45 8.70 -1.46 0.28
CA LEU A 45 9.92 -1.11 -0.43
C LEU A 45 9.94 -1.64 -1.86
N TYR A 46 9.56 -2.92 -2.04
CA TYR A 46 9.45 -3.54 -3.35
C TYR A 46 8.47 -2.77 -4.24
N THR A 47 7.30 -2.38 -3.71
CA THR A 47 6.27 -1.64 -4.45
C THR A 47 6.79 -0.30 -4.96
N VAL A 48 7.54 0.45 -4.13
CA VAL A 48 8.15 1.71 -4.54
C VAL A 48 9.14 1.51 -5.68
N VAL A 49 10.02 0.50 -5.55
CA VAL A 49 11.03 0.18 -6.56
C VAL A 49 10.36 -0.30 -7.86
N TRP A 50 9.40 -1.21 -7.76
CA TRP A 50 8.66 -1.75 -8.89
C TRP A 50 7.88 -0.66 -9.62
N ASN A 51 7.20 0.23 -8.90
CA ASN A 51 6.50 1.39 -9.49
C ASN A 51 7.44 2.25 -10.33
N TYR A 52 8.65 2.52 -9.83
CA TYR A 52 9.63 3.27 -10.61
C TYR A 52 10.06 2.51 -11.87
N ILE A 53 10.49 1.25 -11.72
CA ILE A 53 10.96 0.41 -12.83
C ILE A 53 9.88 0.23 -13.89
N TYR A 54 8.67 -0.15 -13.49
CA TYR A 54 7.55 -0.38 -14.40
C TYR A 54 7.18 0.87 -15.17
N ASN A 55 7.10 2.03 -14.51
CA ASN A 55 6.82 3.30 -15.18
C ASN A 55 7.90 3.67 -16.20
N LEU A 56 9.18 3.44 -15.90
CA LEU A 56 10.26 3.67 -16.86
C LEU A 56 10.12 2.79 -18.11
N TYR A 57 9.90 1.48 -17.92
CA TYR A 57 9.71 0.57 -19.04
C TYR A 57 8.48 0.94 -19.86
N PHE A 58 7.36 1.22 -19.21
CA PHE A 58 6.13 1.56 -19.92
C PHE A 58 6.24 2.89 -20.68
N ASP A 59 6.83 3.91 -20.07
CA ASP A 59 7.04 5.22 -20.71
C ASP A 59 8.01 5.12 -21.91
N LYS A 60 8.95 4.17 -21.89
CA LYS A 60 9.84 3.90 -23.03
C LYS A 60 9.12 3.28 -24.23
N TRP A 61 8.07 2.50 -24.00
CA TRP A 61 7.33 1.81 -25.06
C TRP A 61 6.13 2.62 -25.58
N PHE A 62 5.47 3.38 -24.70
CA PHE A 62 4.24 4.12 -25.01
C PHE A 62 4.40 5.65 -24.96
N GLY A 63 5.64 6.13 -24.90
CA GLY A 63 5.99 7.56 -24.89
C GLY A 63 5.73 8.24 -23.54
N SER A 64 6.43 9.33 -23.26
CA SER A 64 6.33 10.06 -21.99
C SER A 64 5.08 10.94 -21.86
N ASN A 65 4.34 11.17 -22.95
CA ASN A 65 3.12 11.98 -22.93
C ASN A 65 1.94 11.17 -22.38
N ARG A 66 1.74 11.23 -21.06
CA ARG A 66 0.73 10.44 -20.35
C ARG A 66 -0.71 10.90 -20.62
N GLU A 67 -0.90 12.16 -21.04
CA GLU A 67 -2.22 12.76 -21.24
C GLU A 67 -2.89 12.24 -22.52
N GLU A 68 -2.11 12.03 -23.58
CA GLU A 68 -2.57 11.52 -24.88
C GLU A 68 -2.90 10.01 -24.88
N ARG A 69 -2.62 9.30 -23.78
CA ARG A 69 -2.88 7.86 -23.68
C ARG A 69 -4.39 7.57 -23.61
N GLY A 70 -4.89 6.86 -24.63
CA GLY A 70 -6.25 6.33 -24.66
C GLY A 70 -6.55 5.33 -23.54
N LEU A 71 -7.84 5.10 -23.29
CA LEU A 71 -8.33 4.29 -22.17
C LEU A 71 -7.77 2.86 -22.15
N MET A 72 -7.60 2.21 -23.31
CA MET A 72 -7.06 0.85 -23.39
C MET A 72 -5.60 0.75 -22.95
N VAL A 73 -4.78 1.76 -23.27
CA VAL A 73 -3.37 1.82 -22.84
C VAL A 73 -3.31 1.98 -21.32
N ARG A 74 -4.22 2.75 -20.73
CA ARG A 74 -4.31 2.94 -19.27
C ARG A 74 -4.72 1.65 -18.56
N ILE A 75 -5.73 0.94 -19.08
CA ILE A 75 -6.12 -0.37 -18.53
C ILE A 75 -4.96 -1.37 -18.63
N GLY A 76 -4.30 -1.44 -19.79
CA GLY A 76 -3.14 -2.31 -19.99
C GLY A 76 -1.99 -1.98 -19.03
N HIS A 77 -1.72 -0.70 -18.79
CA HIS A 77 -0.74 -0.24 -17.78
C HIS A 77 -1.11 -0.74 -16.39
N THR A 78 -2.32 -0.47 -15.93
CA THR A 78 -2.76 -0.88 -14.58
C THR A 78 -2.74 -2.40 -14.42
N VAL A 79 -3.25 -3.15 -15.40
CA VAL A 79 -3.28 -4.62 -15.36
C VAL A 79 -1.88 -5.20 -15.40
N GLY A 80 -0.98 -4.66 -16.23
CA GLY A 80 0.40 -5.12 -16.29
C GLY A 80 1.20 -4.76 -15.02
N PHE A 81 0.94 -3.59 -14.43
CA PHE A 81 1.55 -3.16 -13.19
C PHE A 81 1.19 -4.09 -12.02
N GLU A 82 -0.11 -4.29 -11.80
CA GLU A 82 -0.64 -5.15 -10.75
C GLU A 82 -0.28 -6.62 -10.99
N GLY A 83 -0.38 -7.09 -12.23
CA GLY A 83 0.01 -8.45 -12.59
C GLY A 83 1.48 -8.72 -12.29
N GLY A 84 2.37 -7.78 -12.63
CA GLY A 84 3.80 -7.90 -12.34
C GLY A 84 4.15 -7.79 -10.86
N LEU A 85 3.43 -6.96 -10.08
CA LEU A 85 3.52 -6.93 -8.63
C LEU A 85 3.21 -8.32 -8.06
N ILE A 86 2.00 -8.80 -8.31
CA ILE A 86 1.43 -10.04 -7.77
C ILE A 86 2.29 -11.26 -8.14
N PHE A 87 2.84 -11.28 -9.36
CA PHE A 87 3.69 -12.37 -9.84
C PHE A 87 4.95 -12.56 -8.98
N ILE A 88 5.49 -11.49 -8.39
CA ILE A 88 6.67 -11.56 -7.52
C ILE A 88 6.26 -11.60 -6.04
N THR A 89 5.28 -10.80 -5.61
CA THR A 89 4.91 -10.72 -4.20
C THR A 89 4.37 -12.04 -3.67
N ILE A 90 3.49 -12.72 -4.42
CA ILE A 90 2.88 -13.98 -3.95
C ILE A 90 3.92 -15.07 -3.68
N PRO A 91 4.82 -15.44 -4.63
CA PRO A 91 5.83 -16.45 -4.35
C PRO A 91 6.76 -16.07 -3.19
N VAL A 92 7.13 -14.80 -3.08
CA VAL A 92 8.00 -14.31 -2.00
C VAL A 92 7.31 -14.41 -0.65
N ILE A 93 6.04 -13.98 -0.54
CA ILE A 93 5.25 -14.09 0.69
C ILE A 93 5.06 -15.57 1.07
N ALA A 94 4.68 -16.41 0.11
CA ALA A 94 4.48 -17.84 0.32
C ALA A 94 5.77 -18.52 0.83
N TRP A 95 6.90 -18.21 0.21
CA TRP A 95 8.21 -18.71 0.63
C TRP A 95 8.62 -18.17 2.01
N PHE A 96 8.52 -16.87 2.26
CA PHE A 96 8.98 -16.27 3.51
C PHE A 96 8.12 -16.70 4.70
N LEU A 97 6.80 -16.64 4.55
CA LEU A 97 5.87 -17.05 5.60
C LEU A 97 5.66 -18.56 5.64
N GLN A 98 6.23 -19.35 4.72
CA GLN A 98 6.02 -20.81 4.65
C GLN A 98 4.51 -21.16 4.62
N ILE A 99 3.77 -20.47 3.75
CA ILE A 99 2.34 -20.68 3.51
C ILE A 99 2.12 -21.09 2.06
N THR A 100 0.94 -21.64 1.75
CA THR A 100 0.61 -22.01 0.38
C THR A 100 0.46 -20.77 -0.52
N LEU A 101 0.68 -20.93 -1.83
CA LEU A 101 0.45 -19.85 -2.81
C LEU A 101 -0.98 -19.30 -2.74
N LEU A 102 -1.96 -20.16 -2.46
CA LEU A 102 -3.36 -19.74 -2.31
C LEU A 102 -3.58 -18.89 -1.06
N GLN A 103 -2.94 -19.23 0.06
CA GLN A 103 -2.97 -18.41 1.27
C GLN A 103 -2.27 -17.06 1.06
N ALA A 104 -1.14 -17.05 0.36
CA ALA A 104 -0.44 -15.80 0.01
C ALA A 104 -1.28 -14.93 -0.94
N LEU A 105 -1.94 -15.52 -1.95
CA LEU A 105 -2.89 -14.82 -2.80
C LEU A 105 -4.06 -14.24 -2.01
N ALA A 106 -4.63 -15.01 -1.08
CA ALA A 106 -5.73 -14.55 -0.23
C ALA A 106 -5.29 -13.41 0.71
N LEU A 107 -4.06 -13.48 1.23
CA LEU A 107 -3.48 -12.42 2.05
C LEU A 107 -3.30 -11.14 1.25
N GLU A 108 -2.71 -11.23 0.04
CA GLU A 108 -2.50 -10.10 -0.87
C GLU A 108 -3.84 -9.45 -1.26
N ALA A 109 -4.84 -10.26 -1.64
CA ALA A 109 -6.18 -9.78 -1.96
C ALA A 109 -6.85 -9.10 -0.74
N GLY A 110 -6.67 -9.68 0.45
CA GLY A 110 -7.16 -9.11 1.70
C GLY A 110 -6.54 -7.73 1.98
N PHE A 111 -5.24 -7.58 1.77
CA PHE A 111 -4.54 -6.29 1.90
C PHE A 111 -5.05 -5.27 0.89
N LEU A 112 -5.17 -5.66 -0.38
CA LEU A 112 -5.69 -4.80 -1.44
C LEU A 112 -7.09 -4.25 -1.12
N ILE A 113 -8.00 -5.14 -0.72
CA ILE A 113 -9.37 -4.78 -0.34
C ILE A 113 -9.36 -3.89 0.91
N PHE A 114 -8.59 -4.27 1.94
CA PHE A 114 -8.48 -3.48 3.17
C PHE A 114 -7.99 -2.07 2.87
N PHE A 115 -6.86 -1.91 2.17
CA PHE A 115 -6.27 -0.60 1.90
C PHE A 115 -7.16 0.26 1.00
N LEU A 116 -7.91 -0.33 0.07
CA LEU A 116 -8.87 0.41 -0.76
C LEU A 116 -9.91 1.14 0.11
N PHE A 117 -10.55 0.43 1.04
CA PHE A 117 -11.57 1.01 1.92
C PHE A 117 -10.96 1.85 3.04
N TYR A 118 -9.89 1.34 3.67
CA TYR A 118 -9.19 2.00 4.75
C TYR A 118 -8.63 3.35 4.31
N ALA A 119 -7.92 3.42 3.18
CA ALA A 119 -7.31 4.66 2.75
C ALA A 119 -8.36 5.71 2.39
N THR A 120 -9.42 5.30 1.70
CA THR A 120 -10.55 6.17 1.37
C THR A 120 -11.22 6.72 2.64
N GLY A 121 -11.55 5.84 3.59
CA GLY A 121 -12.20 6.22 4.85
C GLY A 121 -11.31 7.09 5.73
N PHE A 122 -10.05 6.71 5.93
CA PHE A 122 -9.10 7.46 6.75
C PHE A 122 -8.87 8.86 6.20
N ASN A 123 -8.60 8.98 4.89
CA ASN A 123 -8.36 10.28 4.27
C ASN A 123 -9.59 11.20 4.42
N TRP A 124 -10.79 10.67 4.19
CA TRP A 124 -12.03 11.43 4.37
C TRP A 124 -12.25 11.90 5.82
N VAL A 125 -12.02 11.02 6.80
CA VAL A 125 -12.13 11.36 8.23
C VAL A 125 -11.07 12.40 8.61
N TYR A 126 -9.83 12.23 8.18
CA TYR A 126 -8.74 13.14 8.48
C TYR A 126 -9.03 14.55 7.96
N ASP A 127 -9.51 14.66 6.72
CA ASP A 127 -9.86 15.93 6.08
C ASP A 127 -10.98 16.67 6.81
N LYS A 128 -11.95 15.93 7.37
CA LYS A 128 -13.04 16.49 8.18
C LYS A 128 -12.58 16.90 9.57
N VAL A 129 -11.81 16.06 10.27
CA VAL A 129 -11.44 16.28 11.67
C VAL A 129 -10.31 17.28 11.82
N LYS A 130 -9.39 17.34 10.84
CA LYS A 130 -8.16 18.15 10.83
C LYS A 130 -7.39 18.05 12.15
N PRO A 131 -7.03 16.83 12.60
CA PRO A 131 -6.50 16.58 13.93
C PRO A 131 -5.19 17.34 14.20
N TYR A 132 -4.33 17.50 13.19
CA TYR A 132 -3.09 18.27 13.31
C TYR A 132 -3.33 19.75 13.72
N GLY A 133 -4.36 20.38 13.14
CA GLY A 133 -4.72 21.75 13.47
C GLY A 133 -5.24 21.91 14.91
N LYS A 134 -5.96 20.89 15.42
CA LYS A 134 -6.44 20.85 16.81
C LYS A 134 -5.28 20.62 17.80
N MET A 135 -4.40 19.66 17.51
CA MET A 135 -3.22 19.37 18.31
C MET A 135 -2.30 20.60 18.43
N LYS A 136 -2.04 21.31 17.32
CA LYS A 136 -1.21 22.52 17.34
C LYS A 136 -1.81 23.63 18.21
N LYS A 137 -3.14 23.78 18.25
CA LYS A 137 -3.82 24.74 19.11
C LYS A 137 -3.71 24.37 20.60
N LEU A 138 -3.79 23.08 20.93
CA LEU A 138 -3.66 22.59 22.30
C LEU A 138 -2.25 22.77 22.88
N ILE A 139 -1.21 22.61 22.04
CA ILE A 139 0.20 22.75 22.47
C ILE A 139 0.61 24.24 22.56
N ALA A 140 -0.12 25.14 21.90
CA ALA A 140 0.14 26.58 21.92
C ALA A 140 -0.61 27.34 23.04
N GLN A 141 -1.36 26.64 23.89
CA GLN A 141 -1.97 27.14 25.12
C GLN A 141 -1.13 26.71 26.32
#